data_AF-A0A6P7GAQ2-F1
#
_entry.id   AF-A0A6P7GAQ2-F1
#
_cell.length_a   1.000
_cell.length_b   1.000
_cell.length_c   1.000
_cell.angle_alpha   90.00
_cell.angle_beta   90.00
_cell.angle_gamma   90.00
#
_symmetry.space_group_name_H-M   'P 1'
#
loop_
_entity.id
_entity.type
_entity.pdbx_description
1 polymer ?
#
loop_
_entity_poly.entity_id
_entity_poly.type
_entity_poly.pdbx_seq_one_letter_code
_entity_poly.pdbx_strand_id
1 'polypeptide(L)'
;MDQEIEKLHTVSQDIREKFLKPPKIKKKSWMTNEILDMMEERRKSKDQDMSLYKRIDKDIKKAIRIAKDTRLREQCAEIQQLQHKHDSFNMHKKVKEAAGLYKPRRVGCLADNQGKPLLSVEEKLDTWKKHVEYAQKS
;
A
#
# COMPACT_ATOMS: atom_id res chain seq x y z
N MET A 1 6.96 -26.47 -39.13
CA MET A 1 7.90 -25.94 -38.12
C MET A 1 7.59 -24.49 -37.78
N ASP A 2 7.64 -23.54 -38.72
CA ASP A 2 7.37 -22.12 -38.39
C ASP A 2 5.94 -21.84 -37.90
N GLN A 3 4.92 -22.51 -38.48
CA GLN A 3 3.53 -22.39 -38.03
C GLN A 3 3.27 -22.94 -36.62
N GLU A 4 4.05 -23.91 -36.14
CA GLU A 4 3.92 -24.44 -34.78
C GLU A 4 4.58 -23.54 -33.75
N ILE A 5 5.72 -22.93 -34.10
CA ILE A 5 6.39 -21.92 -33.28
C ILE A 5 5.48 -20.69 -33.12
N GLU A 6 4.82 -20.26 -34.19
CA GLU A 6 3.90 -19.12 -34.16
C GLU A 6 2.68 -19.40 -33.26
N LYS A 7 2.08 -20.60 -33.37
CA LYS A 7 1.00 -21.04 -32.48
C LYS A 7 1.44 -21.10 -31.02
N LEU A 8 2.63 -21.61 -30.73
CA LEU A 8 3.19 -21.64 -29.36
C LEU A 8 3.40 -20.21 -28.81
N HIS A 9 3.85 -19.28 -29.64
CA HIS A 9 3.99 -17.88 -29.26
C HIS A 9 2.62 -17.24 -28.95
N THR A 10 1.59 -17.49 -29.76
CA THR A 10 0.22 -17.01 -29.52
C THR A 10 -0.36 -17.56 -28.21
N VAL A 11 -0.23 -18.88 -27.97
CA VAL A 11 -0.70 -19.52 -26.73
C VAL A 11 0.04 -18.97 -25.51
N SER A 12 1.36 -18.77 -25.62
CA SER A 12 2.17 -18.17 -24.56
C SER A 12 1.73 -16.74 -24.22
N GLN A 13 1.40 -15.92 -25.23
CA GLN A 13 0.86 -14.58 -24.99
C GLN A 13 -0.52 -14.61 -24.32
N ASP A 14 -1.43 -15.48 -24.76
CA ASP A 14 -2.78 -15.58 -24.20
C ASP A 14 -2.78 -16.02 -22.73
N ILE A 15 -1.93 -16.99 -22.37
CA ILE A 15 -1.72 -17.41 -20.97
C ILE A 15 -1.17 -16.24 -20.13
N ARG A 16 -0.21 -15.49 -20.68
CA ARG A 16 0.41 -14.35 -19.99
C ARG A 16 -0.56 -13.20 -19.75
N GLU A 17 -1.50 -12.96 -20.66
CA GLU A 17 -2.53 -11.94 -20.48
C GLU A 17 -3.60 -12.36 -19.47
N LYS A 18 -4.07 -13.62 -19.53
CA LYS A 18 -5.16 -14.12 -18.68
C LYS A 18 -4.74 -14.40 -17.24
N PHE A 19 -3.58 -15.01 -17.02
CA PHE A 19 -3.22 -15.55 -15.69
C PHE A 19 -2.05 -14.82 -15.01
N LEU A 20 -1.13 -14.23 -15.77
CA LEU A 20 0.08 -13.60 -15.22
C LEU A 20 -0.04 -12.08 -15.08
N LYS A 21 -1.24 -11.50 -15.27
CA LYS A 21 -1.47 -10.08 -15.09
C LYS A 21 -1.55 -9.75 -13.58
N PRO A 22 -0.59 -9.01 -13.02
CA PRO A 22 -0.71 -8.57 -11.65
C PRO A 22 -1.91 -7.61 -11.53
N PRO A 23 -2.69 -7.70 -10.44
CA PRO A 23 -3.84 -6.82 -10.25
C PRO A 23 -3.37 -5.36 -10.11
N LYS A 24 -4.12 -4.44 -10.73
CA LYS A 24 -3.87 -2.99 -10.63
C LYS A 24 -4.26 -2.50 -9.23
N ILE A 25 -3.34 -2.63 -8.27
CA ILE A 25 -3.55 -2.21 -6.88
C ILE A 25 -2.58 -1.07 -6.53
N LYS A 26 -3.12 0.01 -5.97
CA LYS A 26 -2.34 1.10 -5.38
C LYS A 26 -1.71 0.67 -4.07
N LYS A 27 -0.54 0.03 -4.13
CA LYS A 27 0.19 -0.44 -2.94
C LYS A 27 0.76 0.71 -2.09
N LYS A 28 1.00 1.86 -2.71
CA LYS A 28 1.60 3.03 -2.05
C LYS A 28 0.72 4.24 -2.31
N SER A 29 0.59 5.08 -1.29
CA SER A 29 -0.26 6.28 -1.36
C SER A 29 0.23 7.37 -2.31
N TRP A 30 1.46 7.27 -2.85
CA TRP A 30 1.94 8.14 -3.92
C TRP A 30 1.68 7.58 -5.32
N MET A 31 1.15 6.36 -5.47
CA MET A 31 0.87 5.79 -6.80
C MET A 31 -0.40 6.41 -7.38
N THR A 32 -0.24 7.12 -8.50
CA THR A 32 -1.33 7.63 -9.32
C THR A 32 -1.79 6.57 -10.33
N ASN A 33 -3.01 6.74 -10.88
CA ASN A 33 -3.52 5.85 -11.94
C ASN A 33 -2.62 5.91 -13.19
N GLU A 34 -2.15 7.10 -13.53
CA GLU A 34 -1.21 7.31 -14.64
C GLU A 34 0.05 6.44 -14.51
N ILE A 35 0.69 6.40 -13.34
CA ILE A 35 1.87 5.53 -13.11
C ILE A 35 1.51 4.06 -13.30
N LEU A 36 0.32 3.63 -12.86
CA LEU A 36 -0.14 2.24 -13.04
C LEU A 36 -0.36 1.89 -14.52
N ASP A 37 -0.89 2.81 -15.30
CA ASP A 37 -1.12 2.63 -16.72
C ASP A 37 0.20 2.60 -17.50
N MET A 38 1.13 3.51 -17.20
CA MET A 38 2.48 3.47 -17.76
C MET A 38 3.24 2.17 -17.41
N MET A 39 3.06 1.65 -16.19
CA MET A 39 3.65 0.35 -15.81
C MET A 39 3.05 -0.80 -16.61
N GLU A 40 1.77 -0.73 -16.99
CA GLU A 40 1.14 -1.70 -17.87
C GLU A 40 1.64 -1.58 -19.31
N GLU A 41 1.81 -0.36 -19.82
CA GLU A 41 2.41 -0.12 -21.14
C GLU A 41 3.83 -0.69 -21.21
N ARG A 42 4.66 -0.41 -20.21
CA ARG A 42 6.01 -1.00 -20.10
C ARG A 42 5.99 -2.52 -20.10
N ARG A 43 4.97 -3.15 -19.48
CA ARG A 43 4.80 -4.62 -19.47
C ARG A 43 4.54 -5.16 -20.87
N LYS A 44 3.77 -4.44 -21.69
CA LYS A 44 3.44 -4.80 -23.08
C LYS A 44 4.65 -4.59 -24.01
N SER A 45 5.39 -3.50 -23.82
CA SER A 45 6.53 -3.16 -24.70
C SER A 45 7.78 -4.02 -24.51
N LYS A 46 7.85 -4.85 -23.46
CA LYS A 46 9.06 -5.62 -23.09
C LYS A 46 9.57 -6.54 -24.21
N ASP A 47 8.67 -7.13 -24.98
CA ASP A 47 9.02 -8.13 -26.01
C ASP A 47 8.87 -7.57 -27.44
N GLN A 48 8.41 -6.32 -27.59
CA GLN A 48 8.13 -5.69 -28.89
C GLN A 48 9.15 -4.62 -29.26
N ASP A 49 9.45 -3.70 -28.34
CA ASP A 49 10.33 -2.56 -28.62
C ASP A 49 11.13 -2.14 -27.39
N MET A 50 12.43 -2.43 -27.44
CA MET A 50 13.38 -2.10 -26.38
C MET A 50 13.63 -0.60 -26.24
N SER A 51 13.46 0.18 -27.31
CA SER A 51 13.64 1.65 -27.27
C SER A 51 12.47 2.30 -26.52
N LEU A 52 11.24 1.90 -26.86
CA LEU A 52 10.01 2.33 -26.20
C LEU A 52 10.02 1.91 -24.73
N TYR A 53 10.42 0.67 -24.44
CA TYR A 53 10.56 0.18 -23.06
C TYR A 53 11.47 1.07 -22.22
N LYS A 54 12.65 1.45 -22.73
CA LYS A 54 13.60 2.33 -22.04
C LYS A 54 13.05 3.74 -21.83
N ARG A 55 12.30 4.26 -22.81
CA ARG A 55 11.64 5.58 -22.70
C ARG A 55 10.57 5.57 -21.62
N ILE A 56 9.65 4.61 -21.66
CA ILE A 56 8.59 4.46 -20.66
C ILE A 56 9.18 4.25 -19.26
N ASP A 57 10.26 3.47 -19.12
CA ASP A 57 10.94 3.30 -17.83
C ASP A 57 11.47 4.63 -17.25
N LYS A 58 12.05 5.50 -18.10
CA LYS A 58 12.50 6.84 -17.70
C LYS A 58 11.31 7.71 -17.28
N ASP A 59 10.24 7.70 -18.07
CA ASP A 59 9.06 8.50 -17.81
C ASP A 59 8.37 8.05 -16.51
N ILE A 60 8.28 6.75 -16.25
CA ILE A 60 7.77 6.19 -14.98
C ILE A 60 8.62 6.69 -13.81
N LYS A 61 9.96 6.64 -13.89
CA LYS A 61 10.83 7.13 -12.81
C LYS A 61 10.62 8.62 -12.54
N LYS A 62 10.43 9.42 -13.60
CA LYS A 62 10.11 10.85 -13.49
C LYS A 62 8.74 11.06 -12.82
N ALA A 63 7.71 10.35 -13.26
CA ALA A 63 6.37 10.42 -12.69
C ALA A 63 6.36 10.01 -11.21
N ILE A 64 7.09 8.95 -10.84
CA ILE A 64 7.25 8.53 -9.43
C ILE A 64 7.91 9.63 -8.60
N ARG A 65 8.96 10.28 -9.11
CA ARG A 65 9.62 11.38 -8.41
C ARG A 65 8.66 12.54 -8.18
N ILE A 66 7.94 12.96 -9.21
CA ILE A 66 6.94 14.03 -9.13
C ILE A 66 5.85 13.68 -8.13
N ALA A 67 5.28 12.47 -8.21
CA ALA A 67 4.20 12.05 -7.31
C ALA A 67 4.64 11.99 -5.84
N LYS A 68 5.89 11.56 -5.58
CA LYS A 68 6.46 11.60 -4.22
C LYS A 68 6.66 13.03 -3.73
N ASP A 69 7.20 13.90 -4.57
CA ASP A 69 7.44 15.31 -4.23
C ASP A 69 6.11 16.04 -3.96
N THR A 70 5.11 15.86 -4.81
CA THR A 70 3.76 16.42 -4.63
C THR A 70 3.15 15.96 -3.31
N ARG A 71 3.18 14.65 -3.04
CA ARG A 71 2.66 14.11 -1.79
C ARG A 71 3.39 14.69 -0.56
N LEU A 72 4.71 14.84 -0.62
CA LEU A 72 5.47 15.42 0.48
C LEU A 72 5.09 16.90 0.69
N ARG A 73 4.89 17.66 -0.38
CA ARG A 73 4.40 19.04 -0.31
C ARG A 73 3.02 19.13 0.32
N GLU A 74 2.10 18.25 -0.03
CA GLU A 74 0.77 18.17 0.59
C GLU A 74 0.85 17.89 2.09
N GLN A 75 1.71 16.95 2.50
CA GLN A 75 1.94 16.65 3.92
C GLN A 75 2.54 17.86 4.66
N CYS A 76 3.47 18.59 4.05
CA CYS A 76 4.03 19.80 4.64
C CYS A 76 2.97 20.91 4.78
N ALA A 77 2.12 21.10 3.76
CA ALA A 77 1.03 22.06 3.82
C ALA A 77 0.01 21.73 4.92
N GLU A 78 -0.32 20.45 5.09
CA GLU A 78 -1.19 19.99 6.19
C GLU A 78 -0.57 20.29 7.57
N ILE A 79 0.72 20.04 7.74
CA ILE A 79 1.45 20.36 8.98
C ILE A 79 1.42 21.87 9.27
N GLN A 80 1.63 22.71 8.26
CA GLN A 80 1.58 24.17 8.40
C GLN A 80 0.18 24.65 8.80
N GLN A 81 -0.87 24.07 8.23
CA GLN A 81 -2.26 24.37 8.61
C GLN A 81 -2.56 23.97 10.06
N LEU A 82 -2.09 22.80 10.51
CA LEU A 82 -2.25 22.37 11.90
C LEU A 82 -1.49 23.27 12.88
N GLN A 83 -0.29 23.71 12.50
CA GLN A 83 0.48 24.69 13.26
C GLN A 83 -0.27 26.02 13.38
N HIS A 84 -0.86 26.52 12.28
CA HIS A 84 -1.65 27.74 12.28
C HIS A 84 -2.90 27.65 13.17
N LYS A 85 -3.50 26.45 13.26
CA LYS A 85 -4.63 26.16 14.16
C LYS A 85 -4.23 25.91 15.62
N HIS A 86 -2.94 26.04 15.96
CA HIS A 86 -2.36 25.72 17.27
C HIS A 86 -2.64 24.27 17.74
N ASP A 87 -2.89 23.35 16.80
CA ASP A 87 -3.11 21.93 17.10
C ASP A 87 -1.77 21.18 17.14
N SER A 88 -1.01 21.44 18.20
CA SER A 88 0.32 20.88 18.40
C SER A 88 0.31 19.35 18.44
N PHE A 89 -0.75 18.72 18.97
CA PHE A 89 -0.84 17.26 19.05
C PHE A 89 -0.92 16.62 17.66
N ASN A 90 -1.87 17.06 16.83
CA ASN A 90 -2.02 16.52 15.49
C ASN A 90 -0.85 16.91 14.59
N MET A 91 -0.28 18.10 14.76
CA MET A 91 0.95 18.52 14.08
C MET A 91 2.10 17.55 14.38
N HIS A 92 2.40 17.27 15.65
CA HIS A 92 3.48 16.34 16.02
C HIS A 92 3.23 14.92 15.48
N LYS A 93 1.98 14.46 15.48
CA LYS A 93 1.61 13.17 14.89
C LYS A 93 1.90 13.14 13.39
N LYS A 94 1.45 14.16 12.65
CA LYS A 94 1.65 14.29 11.20
C LYS A 94 3.12 14.43 10.81
N VAL A 95 3.92 15.14 11.60
CA VAL A 95 5.38 15.21 11.42
C VAL A 95 6.02 13.82 11.53
N LYS A 96 5.63 13.03 12.55
CA LYS A 96 6.12 11.64 12.70
C LYS A 96 5.70 10.76 11.53
N GLU A 97 4.48 10.93 11.02
CA GLU A 97 3.98 10.20 9.85
C GLU A 97 4.75 10.56 8.57
N ALA A 98 4.98 11.85 8.32
CA ALA A 98 5.74 12.33 7.17
C ALA A 98 7.21 11.89 7.20
N ALA A 99 7.84 11.90 8.38
CA ALA A 99 9.21 11.42 8.57
C ALA A 99 9.35 9.89 8.53
N GLY A 100 8.24 9.14 8.44
CA GLY A 100 8.26 7.67 8.51
C GLY A 100 8.64 7.09 9.88
N LEU A 101 8.68 7.94 10.91
CA LEU A 101 8.98 7.55 12.29
C LEU A 101 7.74 7.05 13.03
N TYR A 102 6.56 7.29 12.46
CA TYR A 102 5.30 6.78 13.01
C TYR A 102 5.24 5.26 12.87
N LYS A 103 5.36 4.58 14.00
CA LYS A 103 5.10 3.15 14.11
C LYS A 103 3.68 2.98 14.66
N PRO A 104 2.75 2.36 13.91
CA PRO A 104 1.44 2.05 14.47
C PRO A 104 1.63 1.17 15.69
N ARG A 105 0.95 1.52 16.78
CA ARG A 105 0.97 0.69 17.99
C ARG A 105 0.45 -0.68 17.58
N ARG A 106 1.26 -1.73 17.74
CA ARG A 106 0.73 -3.09 17.60
C ARG A 106 -0.34 -3.22 18.67
N VAL A 107 -1.59 -3.45 18.25
CA VAL A 107 -2.66 -3.77 19.18
C VAL A 107 -2.20 -5.05 19.87
N GLY A 108 -1.95 -4.98 21.19
CA GLY A 108 -1.62 -6.17 21.95
C GLY A 108 -2.74 -7.18 21.73
N CYS A 109 -2.39 -8.41 21.38
CA CYS A 109 -3.39 -9.46 21.30
C CYS A 109 -3.89 -9.72 22.72
N LEU A 110 -5.17 -9.47 22.97
CA LEU A 110 -5.79 -9.86 24.23
C LEU A 110 -5.73 -11.39 24.27
N ALA A 111 -5.04 -11.94 25.26
CA ALA A 111 -4.95 -13.37 25.47
C ALA A 111 -5.87 -13.75 26.63
N ASP A 112 -6.53 -14.89 26.51
CA ASP A 112 -7.27 -15.48 27.63
C ASP A 112 -6.29 -15.91 28.75
N ASN A 113 -6.79 -16.28 29.92
CA ASN A 113 -6.03 -16.76 31.08
C ASN A 113 -5.14 -17.99 30.77
N GLN A 114 -5.37 -18.66 29.63
CA GLN A 114 -4.55 -19.76 29.11
C GLN A 114 -3.57 -19.36 28.00
N GLY A 115 -3.37 -18.06 27.74
CA GLY A 115 -2.42 -17.56 26.76
C GLY A 115 -2.86 -17.70 25.29
N LYS A 116 -4.11 -18.10 25.02
CA LYS A 116 -4.64 -18.19 23.66
C LYS A 116 -5.04 -16.80 23.13
N PRO A 117 -4.58 -16.40 21.93
CA PRO A 117 -4.93 -15.11 21.34
C PRO A 117 -6.42 -15.05 21.00
N LEU A 118 -7.13 -14.07 21.57
CA LEU A 118 -8.53 -13.80 21.28
C LEU A 118 -8.62 -13.04 19.96
N LEU A 119 -9.08 -13.73 18.92
CA LEU A 119 -9.19 -13.19 17.57
C LEU A 119 -10.58 -12.61 17.33
N SER A 120 -11.63 -13.17 17.97
CA SER A 120 -13.00 -12.69 17.79
C SER A 120 -13.34 -11.48 18.63
N VAL A 121 -14.33 -10.70 18.17
CA VAL A 121 -14.84 -9.52 18.89
C VAL A 121 -15.70 -9.95 20.08
N GLU A 122 -16.50 -11.01 19.97
CA GLU A 122 -17.32 -11.50 21.09
C GLU A 122 -16.47 -12.01 22.25
N GLU A 123 -15.39 -12.76 21.96
CA GLU A 123 -14.49 -13.31 22.97
C GLU A 123 -13.78 -12.22 23.77
N LYS A 124 -13.41 -11.12 23.09
CA LYS A 124 -12.81 -9.95 23.75
C LYS A 124 -13.81 -9.31 24.71
N LEU A 125 -15.05 -9.10 24.28
CA LEU A 125 -16.08 -8.47 25.12
C LEU A 125 -16.40 -9.31 26.36
N ASP A 126 -16.48 -10.63 26.23
CA ASP A 126 -16.72 -11.54 27.36
C ASP A 126 -15.57 -11.51 28.38
N THR A 127 -14.33 -11.50 27.90
CA THR A 127 -13.13 -11.39 28.75
C THR A 127 -13.11 -10.06 29.51
N TRP A 128 -13.44 -8.95 28.83
CA TRP A 128 -13.56 -7.65 29.48
C TRP A 128 -14.67 -7.61 30.54
N LYS A 129 -15.84 -8.21 30.27
CA LYS A 129 -16.92 -8.30 31.26
C LYS A 129 -16.47 -9.04 32.52
N LYS A 130 -15.84 -10.21 32.36
CA LYS A 130 -15.30 -10.99 33.48
C LYS A 130 -14.33 -10.16 34.32
N HIS A 131 -13.38 -9.47 33.68
CA HIS A 131 -12.42 -8.62 34.41
C HIS A 131 -13.09 -7.48 35.18
N VAL A 132 -14.14 -6.86 34.63
CA VAL A 132 -14.89 -5.79 35.33
C VAL A 132 -15.67 -6.35 36.52
N GLU A 133 -16.30 -7.51 36.38
CA GLU A 133 -17.02 -8.16 37.48
C GLU A 133 -16.09 -8.61 38.62
N TYR A 134 -14.89 -9.11 38.30
CA TYR A 134 -13.87 -9.41 39.31
C TYR A 134 -13.38 -8.14 40.02
N ALA A 135 -13.23 -7.03 39.31
CA ALA A 135 -12.79 -5.75 39.88
C ALA A 135 -13.85 -5.07 40.77
N GLN A 136 -15.13 -5.39 40.59
CA GLN A 136 -16.24 -4.87 41.43
C GLN A 136 -16.50 -5.72 42.68
N LYS A 137 -15.96 -6.94 42.75
CA LYS A 137 -16.11 -7.86 43.89
C LYS A 137 -14.93 -7.81 44.88
N SER A 138 -13.91 -7.00 44.63
CA SER A 138 -12.84 -6.63 45.59
C SER A 138 -13.12 -5.26 46.19
#